data_AF-A0AA50ZTQ3-F1
#
_entry.id   AF-A0AA50ZTQ3-F1
#
_cell.length_a   1.000
_cell.length_b   1.000
_cell.length_c   1.000
_cell.angle_alpha   90.00
_cell.angle_beta   90.00
_cell.angle_gamma   90.00
#
_symmetry.space_group_name_H-M   'P 1'
#
loop_
_entity.id
_entity.type
_entity.pdbx_description
1 polymer ?
#
loop_
_entity_poly.entity_id
_entity_poly.type
_entity_poly.pdbx_seq_one_letter_code
_entity_poly.pdbx_strand_id
1 'polypeptide(L)' 'GGRLRHEHFEMIRLQVARRLDQKRMFAIWRVDPPWQPVTKKGQGQRMGGGKGAIDHYCTPIKCDRILFEVGGKCDYA' A
#
# COMPACT_ATOMS: atom_id res chain seq x y z
N GLY A 1 2.61 12.93 -4.36
CA GLY A 1 2.45 11.49 -4.71
C GLY A 1 3.48 10.68 -3.97
N GLY A 2 3.19 9.40 -3.67
CA GLY A 2 4.04 8.54 -2.84
C GLY A 2 4.02 7.08 -3.31
N ARG A 3 4.76 6.21 -2.61
CA ARG A 3 4.79 4.76 -2.87
C ARG A 3 4.26 4.01 -1.66
N LEU A 4 3.29 3.14 -1.88
CA LEU A 4 2.78 2.23 -0.85
C LEU A 4 3.51 0.90 -0.94
N ARG A 5 4.17 0.51 0.16
CA ARG A 5 4.74 -0.84 0.33
C ARG A 5 3.70 -1.77 0.92
N HIS A 6 3.96 -3.08 0.83
CA HIS A 6 3.11 -4.11 1.45
C HIS A 6 2.83 -3.85 2.94
N GLU A 7 3.83 -3.37 3.70
CA GLU A 7 3.69 -3.00 5.11
C GLU A 7 2.57 -1.98 5.35
N HIS A 8 2.43 -0.98 4.46
CA HIS A 8 1.41 0.05 4.58
C HIS A 8 0.01 -0.53 4.33
N PHE A 9 -0.11 -1.43 3.36
CA PHE A 9 -1.36 -2.15 3.08
C PHE A 9 -1.81 -2.98 4.29
N GLU A 10 -0.89 -3.71 4.92
CA GLU A 10 -1.22 -4.51 6.11
C GLU A 10 -1.62 -3.64 7.30
N MET A 11 -0.93 -2.52 7.53
CA MET A 11 -1.31 -1.59 8.59
C MET A 11 -2.72 -1.02 8.39
N ILE A 12 -3.07 -0.63 7.16
CA ILE A 12 -4.42 -0.14 6.84
C ILE A 12 -5.44 -1.28 7.00
N ARG A 13 -5.17 -2.47 6.47
CA ARG A 13 -6.08 -3.63 6.58
C ARG A 13 -6.39 -3.98 8.03
N LEU A 14 -5.37 -4.04 8.89
CA LEU A 14 -5.53 -4.31 10.31
C LEU A 14 -6.35 -3.24 11.03
N GLN A 15 -6.12 -1.96 10.72
CA GLN A 15 -6.89 -0.86 11.32
C GLN A 15 -8.35 -0.87 10.88
N VAL A 16 -8.59 -1.07 9.58
CA VAL A 16 -9.95 -1.18 9.03
C VAL A 16 -10.67 -2.36 9.68
N ALA A 17 -10.05 -3.54 9.72
CA ALA A 17 -10.65 -4.73 10.31
C ALA A 17 -10.97 -4.57 11.81
N ARG A 18 -10.18 -3.78 12.56
CA ARG A 18 -10.39 -3.51 13.98
C ARG A 18 -11.49 -2.50 14.27
N ARG A 19 -11.68 -1.51 13.40
CA ARG A 19 -12.61 -0.39 13.64
C ARG A 19 -13.95 -0.52 12.92
N LEU A 20 -14.02 -1.31 11.86
CA LEU A 20 -15.19 -1.43 11.01
C LEU A 20 -16.10 -2.57 11.47
N ASP A 21 -17.40 -2.30 11.63
CA ASP A 21 -18.39 -3.34 11.91
C ASP A 21 -18.68 -4.14 10.63
N GLN A 22 -18.04 -5.30 10.51
CA GLN A 22 -18.10 -6.16 9.33
C GLN A 22 -19.51 -6.70 9.01
N LYS A 23 -20.48 -6.60 9.93
CA LYS A 23 -21.86 -7.05 9.66
C LYS A 23 -22.68 -6.01 8.91
N ARG A 24 -22.33 -4.73 9.03
CA ARG A 24 -23.14 -3.59 8.55
C ARG A 24 -22.38 -2.68 7.58
N MET A 25 -21.07 -2.81 7.56
CA MET A 25 -20.16 -2.01 6.77
C MET A 25 -19.21 -2.92 5.98
N PHE A 26 -18.66 -2.39 4.91
CA PHE A 26 -17.65 -3.06 4.10
C PHE A 26 -16.58 -2.05 3.66
N ALA A 27 -15.38 -2.56 3.34
CA ALA A 27 -14.30 -1.77 2.77
C ALA A 27 -13.79 -2.43 1.49
N ILE A 28 -13.55 -1.62 0.46
CA ILE A 28 -13.08 -2.07 -0.86
C ILE A 28 -11.81 -1.32 -1.23
N TRP A 29 -10.78 -2.05 -1.62
CA TRP A 29 -9.56 -1.47 -2.17
C TRP A 29 -9.79 -0.93 -3.58
N ARG A 30 -9.30 0.29 -3.85
CA ARG A 30 -9.35 0.95 -5.17
C ARG A 30 -8.00 1.03 -5.88
N VAL A 31 -6.99 0.41 -5.26
CA VAL A 31 -5.63 0.37 -5.74
C VAL A 31 -5.19 -1.07 -5.92
N ASP A 32 -4.39 -1.30 -6.95
CA ASP A 32 -3.83 -2.60 -7.25
C ASP A 32 -2.80 -3.02 -6.18
N PRO A 33 -2.60 -4.34 -6.00
CA PRO A 33 -1.53 -4.84 -5.16
C PRO A 33 -0.16 -4.33 -5.63
N PRO A 34 0.86 -4.31 -4.76
CA PRO A 34 2.20 -3.87 -5.12
C PRO A 34 2.76 -4.62 -6.33
N TRP A 35 3.01 -3.88 -7.42
CA TRP A 35 3.46 -4.45 -8.70
C TRP A 35 4.75 -3.83 -9.22
N GLN A 36 5.12 -2.63 -8.78
CA GLN A 36 6.33 -1.96 -9.24
C GLN A 36 7.55 -2.47 -8.45
N PRO A 37 8.54 -3.12 -9.09
CA PRO A 37 9.74 -3.60 -8.40
C PRO A 37 10.68 -2.43 -8.06
N VAL A 38 11.14 -2.40 -6.82
CA VAL A 38 12.18 -1.46 -6.33
C VAL A 38 13.46 -2.25 -6.11
N THR A 39 14.52 -1.87 -6.80
CA THR A 39 15.84 -2.52 -6.66
C THR A 39 16.72 -1.80 -5.68
N LYS A 40 17.47 -2.55 -4.87
CA LYS A 40 18.44 -2.01 -3.91
C LYS A 40 19.78 -2.75 -4.07
N LYS A 41 20.88 -2.00 -4.04
CA LYS A 41 22.22 -2.60 -3.95
C LYS A 41 22.53 -2.95 -2.50
N GLY A 42 23.34 -3.98 -2.30
CA GLY A 42 23.83 -4.35 -0.98
C GLY A 42 24.49 -3.16 -0.26
N GLN A 43 24.32 -3.10 1.05
CA GLN A 43 24.92 -2.04 1.86
C GLN A 43 26.46 -2.13 1.77
N GLY A 44 27.12 -0.98 1.60
CA GLY A 44 28.59 -0.90 1.51
C GLY A 44 29.17 -1.18 0.12
N GLN A 45 28.34 -1.44 -0.90
CA GLN A 45 28.81 -1.61 -2.26
C GLN A 45 29.19 -0.27 -2.92
N ARG A 46 30.22 -0.30 -3.76
CA ARG A 46 30.61 0.86 -4.59
C ARG A 46 29.58 1.11 -5.70
N MET A 47 29.61 2.31 -6.28
CA MET A 47 28.82 2.63 -7.48
C MET A 47 29.33 1.83 -8.70
N GLY A 48 28.44 1.57 -9.67
CA GLY A 48 28.74 0.70 -10.82
C GLY A 48 28.37 -0.78 -10.61
N GLY A 49 28.81 -1.68 -11.49
CA GLY A 49 28.55 -3.13 -11.35
C GLY A 49 27.13 -3.59 -11.70
N GLY A 50 26.39 -2.82 -12.50
CA GLY A 50 25.03 -3.18 -12.94
C GLY A 50 23.92 -2.80 -11.95
N LYS A 51 22.73 -3.35 -12.18
CA LYS A 51 21.52 -3.11 -11.38
C LYS A 51 21.45 -4.08 -10.20
N GLY A 52 21.01 -3.61 -9.04
CA GLY A 52 20.83 -4.46 -7.85
C GLY A 52 19.64 -5.41 -7.98
N ALA A 53 19.56 -6.36 -7.04
CA ALA A 53 18.41 -7.25 -6.91
C ALA A 53 17.14 -6.49 -6.52
N ILE A 54 15.98 -7.10 -6.74
CA ILE A 54 14.68 -6.58 -6.29
C ILE A 54 14.63 -6.72 -4.76
N ASP A 55 14.34 -5.62 -4.08
CA ASP A 55 14.22 -5.54 -2.62
C ASP A 55 12.76 -5.71 -2.19
N HIS A 56 11.86 -4.94 -2.80
CA HIS A 56 10.43 -5.02 -2.54
C HIS A 56 9.60 -4.50 -3.73
N TYR A 57 8.30 -4.75 -3.68
CA TYR A 57 7.32 -4.17 -4.59
C TYR A 57 6.55 -3.03 -3.93
N CYS A 58 6.18 -2.03 -4.72
CA CYS A 58 5.34 -0.93 -4.27
C CYS A 58 4.26 -0.57 -5.29
N THR A 59 3.22 0.13 -4.83
CA THR A 59 2.22 0.76 -5.70
C THR A 59 2.45 2.27 -5.72
N PRO A 60 2.78 2.89 -6.88
CA PRO A 60 2.91 4.34 -6.98
C PRO A 60 1.53 5.02 -6.99
N ILE A 61 1.36 6.05 -6.16
CA ILE A 61 0.10 6.75 -5.95
C ILE A 61 0.28 8.26 -6.25
N LYS A 62 -0.60 8.80 -7.09
CA LYS A 62 -0.68 10.25 -7.36
C LYS A 62 -1.53 10.97 -6.31
N CYS A 63 -1.45 12.30 -6.25
CA CYS A 63 -2.39 13.09 -5.46
C CYS A 63 -3.83 12.81 -5.91
N ASP A 64 -4.78 13.00 -4.99
CA ASP A 64 -6.22 12.85 -5.20
C ASP A 64 -6.68 11.45 -5.64
N ARG A 65 -5.84 10.43 -5.43
CA ARG A 65 -6.21 9.02 -5.66
C ARG A 65 -6.84 8.42 -4.41
N ILE A 66 -8.05 7.89 -4.56
CA ILE A 66 -8.74 7.13 -3.51
C ILE A 66 -8.02 5.77 -3.33
N LEU A 67 -7.62 5.46 -2.10
CA LEU A 67 -6.92 4.21 -1.76
C LEU A 67 -7.88 3.06 -1.49
N PHE A 68 -8.86 3.31 -0.63
CA PHE A 68 -9.93 2.38 -0.31
C PHE A 68 -11.19 3.18 0.00
N GLU A 69 -12.33 2.54 -0.20
CA GLU A 69 -13.64 3.09 0.08
C GLU A 69 -14.29 2.27 1.19
N VAL A 70 -15.06 2.95 2.03
CA VAL A 70 -15.89 2.33 3.07
C VAL A 70 -17.34 2.65 2.75
N GLY A 71 -18.19 1.63 2.80
CA GLY A 71 -19.62 1.75 2.57
C GLY A 71 -20.44 0.93 3.55
N GLY A 72 -21.76 1.12 3.52
CA GLY A 72 -22.72 0.49 4.42
C GLY A 72 -23.40 1.50 5.35
N LYS A 73 -23.83 1.06 6.54
CA LYS A 73 -24.47 1.93 7.53
C LYS A 73 -23.42 2.71 8.33
N CYS A 74 -22.86 3.72 7.70
CA CYS A 74 -21.86 4.61 8.26
C CYS A 74 -22.35 6.06 8.21
N ASP A 75 -22.24 6.76 9.34
CA ASP A 75 -22.45 8.20 9.42
C ASP A 75 -21.11 8.92 9.39
N TYR A 76 -21.02 9.99 8.60
CA TYR A 76 -19.87 10.87 8.58
C TYR A 76 -20.07 11.88 9.72
N ALA A 77 -19.52 11.56 10.90
CA ALA A 77 -19.53 12.45 12.05
C ALA A 77 -18.43 13.51 11.92
#